data_AF-V7HTG4-F1
#
_entry.id   AF-V7HTG4-F1
#
_cell.length_a   1.000
_cell.length_b   1.000
_cell.length_c   1.000
_cell.angle_alpha   90.00
_cell.angle_beta   90.00
_cell.angle_gamma   90.00
#
_symmetry.space_group_name_H-M   'P 1'
#
loop_
_entity.id
_entity.type
_entity.pdbx_description
1 polymer ?
#
loop_
_entity_poly.entity_id
_entity_poly.type
_entity_poly.pdbx_seq_one_letter_code
_entity_poly.pdbx_strand_id
1 'polypeptide(L)'
;MKNDTALLRVLGTGLKSVLDYKGQTKRADFWWFTLTSSIVTMLATYAGVVCFVLGVIAQQQVYTYIAYAIAFIGAVYAIWALLAWIAAGVRRLRDAGYQPWWMFIILVPVFGHLALILMQAQPSK
;
A
#
# COMPACT_ATOMS: atom_id res chain seq x y z
N MET A 1 21.92 37.64 -9.55
CA MET A 1 22.67 36.41 -9.88
C MET A 1 23.13 35.57 -8.66
N LYS A 2 22.77 35.90 -7.40
CA LYS A 2 23.16 35.10 -6.22
C LYS A 2 22.09 34.09 -5.74
N ASN A 3 20.89 34.11 -6.34
CA ASN A 3 19.74 33.30 -5.90
C ASN A 3 19.58 31.98 -6.66
N ASP A 4 20.18 31.84 -7.85
CA ASP A 4 19.99 30.65 -8.69
C ASP A 4 20.66 29.41 -8.08
N THR A 5 21.80 29.60 -7.41
CA THR A 5 22.51 28.52 -6.70
C THR A 5 21.78 28.06 -5.44
N ALA A 6 20.99 28.93 -4.80
CA ALA A 6 20.20 28.57 -3.62
C ALA A 6 19.03 27.65 -4.01
N LEU A 7 18.32 27.98 -5.10
CA LEU A 7 17.24 27.16 -5.64
C LEU A 7 17.74 25.79 -6.09
N LEU A 8 18.85 25.75 -6.83
CA LEU A 8 19.45 24.49 -7.27
C LEU A 8 19.89 23.60 -6.10
N ARG A 9 20.35 24.19 -5.01
CA ARG A 9 20.73 23.44 -3.80
C ARG A 9 19.52 22.84 -3.09
N VAL A 10 18.44 23.62 -2.97
CA VAL A 10 17.17 23.17 -2.34
C VAL A 10 16.51 22.07 -3.18
N LEU A 11 16.48 22.23 -4.51
CA LEU A 11 15.98 21.20 -5.42
C LEU A 11 16.84 19.94 -5.35
N GLY A 12 18.17 20.09 -5.30
CA GLY A 12 19.10 18.98 -5.13
C GLY A 12 18.91 18.23 -3.82
N THR A 13 18.71 18.93 -2.69
CA THR A 13 18.44 18.26 -1.40
C THR A 13 17.04 17.64 -1.34
N GLY A 14 16.04 18.27 -1.95
CA GLY A 14 14.68 17.71 -2.04
C GLY A 14 14.61 16.44 -2.89
N LEU A 15 15.28 16.41 -4.04
CA LEU A 15 15.39 15.18 -4.86
C LEU A 15 16.19 14.10 -4.14
N LYS A 16 17.25 14.48 -3.42
CA LYS A 16 18.07 13.52 -2.69
C LYS A 16 17.30 12.86 -1.54
N SER A 17 16.41 13.57 -0.85
CA SER A 17 15.58 12.98 0.21
C SER A 17 14.50 12.04 -0.33
N VAL A 18 13.94 12.34 -1.51
CA VAL A 18 13.01 11.43 -2.22
C VAL A 18 13.69 10.13 -2.66
N LEU A 19 14.99 10.19 -2.94
CA LEU A 19 15.81 9.05 -3.37
C LEU A 19 16.61 8.40 -2.23
N ASP A 20 16.51 8.88 -1.00
CA ASP A 20 17.26 8.30 0.12
C ASP A 20 16.52 7.07 0.66
N TYR A 21 16.75 5.94 0.00
CA TYR A 21 16.20 4.63 0.33
C TYR A 21 16.79 4.00 1.63
N LYS A 22 17.58 4.77 2.40
CA LYS A 22 18.30 4.30 3.61
C LYS A 22 17.51 4.46 4.91
N GLY A 23 16.31 5.03 4.88
CA GLY A 23 15.46 5.15 6.07
C GLY A 23 15.02 3.79 6.58
N GLN A 24 15.45 3.41 7.79
CA GLN A 24 14.91 2.26 8.50
C GLN A 24 13.45 2.53 8.83
N THR A 25 12.54 1.71 8.29
CA THR A 25 11.13 1.80 8.63
C THR A 25 10.93 1.10 9.96
N LYS A 26 10.44 1.82 10.99
CA LYS A 26 10.14 1.16 12.27
C LYS A 26 9.05 0.14 12.04
N ARG A 27 9.09 -0.98 12.80
CA ARG A 27 8.07 -2.06 12.71
C ARG A 27 6.64 -1.53 12.81
N ALA A 28 6.45 -0.56 13.69
CA ALA A 28 5.18 0.10 13.90
C ALA A 28 4.70 0.78 12.61
N ASP A 29 5.57 1.50 11.90
CA ASP A 29 5.20 2.24 10.68
C ASP A 29 4.78 1.27 9.56
N PHE A 30 5.44 0.11 9.44
CA PHE A 30 5.05 -0.94 8.49
C PHE A 30 3.66 -1.51 8.80
N TRP A 31 3.39 -1.84 10.06
CA TRP A 31 2.10 -2.40 10.48
C TRP A 31 0.98 -1.36 10.40
N TRP A 32 1.24 -0.10 10.80
CA TRP A 32 0.27 0.98 10.67
C TRP A 32 -0.08 1.25 9.20
N PHE A 33 0.90 1.29 8.30
CA PHE A 33 0.66 1.40 6.87
C PHE A 33 -0.20 0.23 6.36
N THR A 34 0.22 -1.01 6.64
CA THR A 34 -0.48 -2.22 6.17
C THR A 34 -1.92 -2.28 6.69
N LEU A 35 -2.13 -1.99 7.97
CA LEU A 35 -3.45 -1.96 8.60
C LEU A 35 -4.31 -0.85 7.99
N THR A 36 -3.79 0.36 7.88
CA THR A 36 -4.56 1.51 7.35
C THR A 36 -4.96 1.25 5.89
N SER A 37 -4.03 0.80 5.05
CA SER A 37 -4.33 0.47 3.66
C SER A 37 -5.31 -0.68 3.52
N SER A 38 -5.25 -1.70 4.39
CA SER A 38 -6.22 -2.79 4.39
C SER A 38 -7.63 -2.33 4.76
N ILE A 39 -7.76 -1.47 5.79
CA ILE A 39 -9.04 -0.91 6.23
C ILE A 39 -9.64 0.00 5.16
N VAL A 40 -8.84 0.91 4.58
CA VAL A 40 -9.31 1.82 3.52
C VAL A 40 -9.82 1.02 2.31
N THR A 41 -9.08 -0.02 1.90
CA THR A 41 -9.48 -0.86 0.77
C THR A 41 -10.75 -1.66 1.08
N MET A 42 -10.90 -2.20 2.29
CA MET A 42 -12.12 -2.88 2.73
C MET A 42 -13.34 -1.95 2.74
N LEU A 43 -13.19 -0.74 3.29
CA LEU A 43 -14.27 0.25 3.35
C LEU A 43 -14.70 0.72 1.95
N ALA A 44 -13.73 1.00 1.07
CA ALA A 44 -14.02 1.38 -0.32
C ALA A 44 -14.76 0.27 -1.07
N THR A 45 -14.33 -0.98 -0.91
CA THR A 45 -14.98 -2.14 -1.52
C THR A 45 -16.39 -2.35 -0.98
N TYR A 46 -16.57 -2.26 0.34
CA TYR A 46 -17.87 -2.37 0.99
C TYR A 46 -18.84 -1.28 0.49
N ALA A 47 -18.40 -0.02 0.45
CA ALA A 47 -19.20 1.09 -0.06
C ALA A 47 -19.60 0.86 -1.53
N GLY A 48 -18.66 0.43 -2.38
CA GLY A 48 -18.94 0.12 -3.79
C GLY A 48 -19.99 -0.99 -3.94
N VAL A 49 -19.87 -2.07 -3.17
CA VAL A 49 -20.83 -3.19 -3.18
C VAL A 49 -22.22 -2.74 -2.70
N VAL A 50 -22.29 -1.96 -1.61
CA VAL A 50 -23.57 -1.43 -1.11
C VAL A 50 -24.25 -0.56 -2.18
N CYS A 51 -23.52 0.38 -2.80
CA CYS A 51 -24.06 1.20 -3.87
C CYS A 51 -24.53 0.36 -5.07
N PHE A 52 -23.78 -0.68 -5.44
CA PHE A 52 -24.16 -1.58 -6.52
C PHE A 52 -25.47 -2.33 -6.21
N VAL A 53 -25.57 -2.94 -5.02
CA VAL A 53 -26.76 -3.68 -4.60
C VAL A 53 -27.99 -2.77 -4.53
N LEU A 54 -27.85 -1.55 -3.99
CA LEU A 54 -28.93 -0.57 -3.95
C LEU A 54 -29.37 -0.15 -5.37
N GLY A 55 -28.45 0.00 -6.32
CA GLY A 55 -28.78 0.30 -7.71
C GLY A 55 -29.56 -0.81 -8.40
N VAL A 56 -29.20 -2.08 -8.14
CA VAL A 56 -29.93 -3.25 -8.66
C VAL A 56 -31.33 -3.33 -8.07
N ILE A 57 -31.48 -3.17 -6.74
CA ILE A 57 -32.78 -3.27 -6.06
C ILE A 57 -33.71 -2.12 -6.45
N ALA A 58 -33.20 -0.88 -6.45
CA ALA A 58 -33.99 0.31 -6.76
C ALA A 58 -34.25 0.49 -8.27
N GLN A 59 -33.62 -0.33 -9.13
CA GLN A 59 -33.60 -0.17 -10.59
C GLN A 59 -33.18 1.24 -11.05
N GLN A 60 -32.40 1.93 -10.22
CA GLN A 60 -31.95 3.30 -10.49
C GLN A 60 -30.51 3.29 -10.98
N GLN A 61 -30.31 3.74 -12.21
CA GLN A 61 -29.00 3.79 -12.87
C GLN A 61 -27.99 4.69 -12.14
N VAL A 62 -28.47 5.69 -11.38
CA VAL A 62 -27.62 6.63 -10.63
C VAL A 62 -26.72 5.90 -9.63
N TYR A 63 -27.25 4.96 -8.85
CA TYR A 63 -26.47 4.21 -7.87
C TYR A 63 -25.45 3.26 -8.53
N THR A 64 -25.79 2.69 -9.68
CA THR A 64 -24.89 1.85 -10.47
C THR A 64 -23.69 2.64 -10.98
N TYR A 65 -23.89 3.86 -11.48
CA TYR A 65 -22.78 4.72 -11.91
C TYR A 65 -21.88 5.15 -10.74
N ILE A 66 -22.47 5.48 -9.59
CA ILE A 66 -21.72 5.79 -8.36
C ILE A 66 -20.89 4.59 -7.93
N ALA A 67 -21.46 3.38 -7.95
CA ALA A 67 -20.74 2.15 -7.61
C ALA A 67 -19.52 1.92 -8.51
N TYR A 68 -19.66 2.10 -9.82
CA TYR A 68 -18.54 1.96 -10.76
C TYR A 68 -17.46 3.03 -10.54
N ALA A 69 -17.83 4.27 -10.23
CA ALA A 69 -16.87 5.32 -9.92
C ALA A 69 -16.07 4.98 -8.64
N ILE A 70 -16.74 4.52 -7.58
CA ILE A 70 -16.10 4.08 -6.33
C ILE A 70 -15.18 2.89 -6.59
N ALA A 71 -15.65 1.89 -7.36
CA ALA A 71 -14.85 0.72 -7.69
C ALA A 71 -13.59 1.09 -8.49
N PHE A 72 -13.69 2.02 -9.44
CA PHE A 72 -12.55 2.48 -10.22
C PHE A 72 -11.50 3.17 -9.34
N ILE A 73 -11.91 4.13 -8.51
CA ILE A 73 -11.01 4.83 -7.58
C ILE A 73 -10.39 3.84 -6.59
N GLY A 74 -11.19 2.92 -6.05
CA GLY A 74 -10.75 1.86 -5.16
C GLY A 74 -9.71 0.93 -5.82
N ALA A 75 -9.90 0.58 -7.10
CA ALA A 75 -8.95 -0.25 -7.84
C ALA A 75 -7.61 0.45 -8.05
N VAL A 76 -7.61 1.73 -8.42
CA VAL A 76 -6.38 2.53 -8.56
C VAL A 76 -5.63 2.62 -7.23
N TYR A 77 -6.34 2.92 -6.14
CA TYR A 77 -5.76 2.93 -4.79
C TYR A 77 -5.20 1.55 -4.41
N ALA A 78 -5.94 0.48 -4.68
CA ALA A 78 -5.52 -0.88 -4.35
C ALA A 78 -4.23 -1.28 -5.08
N ILE A 79 -4.07 -0.90 -6.35
CA ILE A 79 -2.83 -1.13 -7.11
C ILE A 79 -1.67 -0.39 -6.46
N TRP A 80 -1.84 0.91 -6.15
CA TRP A 80 -0.80 1.70 -5.49
C TRP A 80 -0.42 1.14 -4.13
N ALA A 81 -1.42 0.79 -3.30
CA ALA A 81 -1.23 0.22 -1.98
C ALA A 81 -0.55 -1.15 -2.04
N LEU A 82 -0.89 -1.98 -3.03
CA LEU A 82 -0.26 -3.28 -3.26
C LEU A 82 1.22 -3.13 -3.60
N LEU A 83 1.58 -2.21 -4.50
CA LEU A 83 2.97 -1.96 -4.86
C LEU A 83 3.78 -1.48 -3.64
N ALA A 84 3.22 -0.56 -2.86
CA ALA A 84 3.83 -0.07 -1.64
C ALA A 84 3.98 -1.19 -0.58
N TRP A 85 2.97 -2.06 -0.44
CA TRP A 85 3.00 -3.20 0.47
C TRP A 85 4.06 -4.23 0.05
N ILE A 86 4.20 -4.53 -1.23
CA ILE A 86 5.25 -5.42 -1.75
C ILE A 86 6.64 -4.83 -1.47
N ALA A 87 6.85 -3.56 -1.81
CA ALA A 87 8.13 -2.88 -1.61
C ALA A 87 8.52 -2.84 -0.12
N ALA A 88 7.56 -2.53 0.77
CA ALA A 88 7.79 -2.50 2.21
C ALA A 88 7.99 -3.91 2.79
N GLY A 89 7.24 -4.91 2.33
CA GLY A 89 7.38 -6.30 2.76
C GLY A 89 8.72 -6.90 2.38
N VAL A 90 9.23 -6.62 1.18
CA VAL A 90 10.57 -7.05 0.74
C VAL A 90 11.67 -6.42 1.60
N ARG A 91 11.57 -5.12 1.91
CA ARG A 91 12.51 -4.46 2.84
C ARG A 91 12.46 -5.11 4.21
N ARG A 92 11.26 -5.37 4.73
CA ARG A 92 11.07 -5.94 6.05
C ARG A 92 11.58 -7.37 6.19
N LEU A 93 11.39 -8.20 5.16
CA LEU A 93 11.96 -9.54 5.08
C LEU A 93 13.49 -9.47 5.09
N ARG A 94 14.08 -8.57 4.31
CA ARG A 94 15.52 -8.35 4.29
C ARG A 94 16.06 -7.89 5.65
N ASP A 95 15.36 -6.97 6.33
CA ASP A 95 15.73 -6.47 7.66
C ASP A 95 15.56 -7.54 8.76
N ALA A 96 14.72 -8.56 8.54
CA ALA A 96 14.60 -9.73 9.42
C ALA A 96 15.63 -10.83 9.13
N GLY A 97 16.48 -10.66 8.11
CA GLY A 97 17.48 -11.63 7.68
C GLY A 97 16.96 -12.72 6.74
N TYR A 98 15.77 -12.54 6.16
CA TYR A 98 15.21 -13.44 5.16
C TYR A 98 15.52 -12.97 3.73
N GLN A 99 15.52 -13.90 2.77
CA GLN A 99 15.68 -13.57 1.36
C GLN A 99 14.40 -12.93 0.80
N PRO A 100 14.49 -11.94 -0.12
CA PRO A 100 13.33 -11.29 -0.75
C PRO A 100 12.34 -12.24 -1.42
N TRP A 101 12.81 -13.40 -1.91
CA TRP A 101 12.00 -14.42 -2.58
C TRP A 101 10.91 -15.03 -1.70
N TRP A 102 11.04 -14.95 -0.37
CA TRP A 102 9.99 -15.41 0.54
C TRP A 102 8.67 -14.65 0.35
N MET A 103 8.68 -13.46 -0.26
CA MET A 103 7.47 -12.72 -0.60
C MET A 103 6.52 -13.47 -1.54
N PHE A 104 7.04 -14.38 -2.39
CA PHE A 104 6.21 -15.17 -3.32
C PHE A 104 5.35 -16.24 -2.65
N ILE A 105 5.61 -16.54 -1.37
CA ILE A 105 4.78 -17.48 -0.60
C ILE A 105 3.35 -16.96 -0.43
N ILE A 106 3.09 -15.67 -0.65
CA ILE A 106 1.72 -15.14 -0.71
C ILE A 106 0.83 -15.86 -1.74
N LEU A 107 1.42 -16.44 -2.79
CA LEU A 107 0.69 -17.25 -3.79
C LEU A 107 0.10 -18.53 -3.20
N VAL A 108 0.62 -19.00 -2.06
CA VAL A 108 0.02 -20.09 -1.29
C VAL A 108 -1.10 -19.52 -0.43
N PRO A 109 -2.37 -19.85 -0.70
CA PRO A 109 -3.49 -19.30 0.05
C PRO A 109 -3.43 -19.71 1.52
N VAL A 110 -3.89 -18.80 2.39
CA VAL A 110 -3.96 -18.95 3.86
C VAL A 110 -2.58 -19.14 4.52
N PHE A 111 -1.95 -20.31 4.36
CA PHE A 111 -0.68 -20.63 5.01
C PHE A 111 0.45 -19.70 4.59
N GLY A 112 0.46 -19.28 3.33
CA GLY A 112 1.49 -18.38 2.84
C GLY A 112 1.39 -16.97 3.41
N HIS A 113 0.16 -16.48 3.57
CA HIS A 113 -0.11 -15.20 4.21
C HIS A 113 0.29 -15.23 5.69
N LEU A 114 -0.06 -16.29 6.41
CA LEU A 114 0.31 -16.47 7.82
C LEU A 114 1.84 -16.53 8.01
N ALA A 115 2.54 -17.29 7.17
CA ALA A 115 4.00 -17.38 7.22
C ALA A 115 4.65 -16.00 7.01
N LEU A 116 4.17 -15.23 6.04
CA LEU A 116 4.67 -13.88 5.77
C LEU A 116 4.42 -12.91 6.91
N ILE A 117 3.22 -12.92 7.51
CA ILE A 117 2.89 -12.12 8.68
C ILE A 117 3.86 -12.41 9.83
N LEU A 118 4.12 -13.70 10.10
CA LEU A 118 5.04 -14.12 11.14
C LEU A 118 6.48 -13.65 10.84
N MET A 119 6.97 -13.85 9.61
CA MET A 119 8.31 -13.40 9.20
C MET A 119 8.46 -11.89 9.30
N GLN A 120 7.44 -11.12 8.90
CA GLN A 120 7.42 -9.67 8.98
C GLN A 120 7.23 -9.14 10.42
N ALA A 121 6.75 -9.96 11.36
CA ALA A 121 6.63 -9.63 12.78
C ALA A 121 7.95 -9.81 13.57
N GLN A 122 8.86 -10.68 13.12
CA GLN A 122 10.08 -11.04 13.88
C GLN A 122 11.08 -9.89 14.10
N PRO A 123 11.82 -9.83 15.23
CA PRO A 123 12.90 -8.85 15.48
C PRO A 123 13.89 -8.72 14.30
N SER A 124 14.40 -7.50 14.08
CA SER A 124 15.35 -7.21 13.01
C SER A 124 16.67 -7.68 13.55
N LYS A 125 17.38 -8.49 12.78
CA LYS A 125 18.65 -9.07 13.19
C LYS A 125 19.78 -8.09 12.93
#